data_AF-A0A2X0LV66-F1
#
_entry.id   AF-A0A2X0LV66-F1
#
_cell.length_a   1.000
_cell.length_b   1.000
_cell.length_c   1.000
_cell.angle_alpha   90.00
_cell.angle_beta   90.00
_cell.angle_gamma   90.00
#
_symmetry.space_group_name_H-M   'P 1'
#
loop_
_entity.id
_entity.type
_entity.pdbx_description
1 polymer ?
#
loop_
_entity_poly.entity_id
_entity_poly.type
_entity_poly.pdbx_seq_one_letter_code
_entity_poly.pdbx_strand_id
1 'polypeptide(L)'
;MATPTRLAKSVLRRNPLLSFLSRESPSSINSIAAVAGPSTSTSTPSFLPYTSSNPSLPSPFSPTKKPGDSRQWNAPKYSLRRQKKLFVSAVQQGYDPSSLLPPPHKNHQPKPTRPPLKFKSSPFIPETSVLDQVRLTKMGPYKGRKALAFKGKIWERNKQQRLSQLETLLQASPVKERTWREGLKAEKKKGKAAL
;
A
#
# COMPACT_ATOMS: atom_id res chain seq x y z
N MET A 1 36.07 -39.21 5.50
CA MET A 1 35.25 -38.76 4.35
C MET A 1 33.79 -38.75 4.78
N ALA A 2 33.22 -37.60 5.13
CA ALA A 2 31.82 -37.50 5.55
C ALA A 2 30.91 -37.48 4.31
N THR A 3 29.96 -38.41 4.22
CA THR A 3 28.98 -38.46 3.12
C THR A 3 27.87 -37.43 3.37
N PRO A 4 27.45 -36.65 2.36
CA PRO A 4 26.35 -35.71 2.53
C PRO A 4 25.03 -36.46 2.72
N THR A 5 24.40 -36.31 3.88
CA THR A 5 23.12 -36.94 4.21
C THR A 5 22.02 -36.37 3.31
N ARG A 6 21.52 -37.18 2.38
CA ARG A 6 20.47 -36.76 1.44
C ARG A 6 19.13 -36.64 2.18
N LEU A 7 18.62 -35.42 2.34
CA LEU A 7 17.32 -35.17 2.97
C LEU A 7 16.17 -35.85 2.19
N ALA A 8 15.24 -36.47 2.91
CA ALA A 8 14.07 -37.11 2.32
C ALA A 8 13.16 -36.09 1.61
N LYS A 9 12.62 -36.47 0.44
CA LYS A 9 11.74 -35.61 -0.38
C LYS A 9 10.52 -35.07 0.38
N SER A 10 10.01 -35.83 1.35
CA SER A 10 8.88 -35.43 2.20
C SER A 10 9.22 -34.26 3.11
N VAL A 11 10.42 -34.26 3.70
CA VAL A 11 10.94 -33.18 4.56
C VAL A 11 11.14 -31.91 3.75
N LEU A 12 11.71 -32.04 2.55
CA LEU A 12 11.89 -30.91 1.61
C LEU A 12 10.55 -30.26 1.24
N ARG A 13 9.49 -31.04 1.02
CA ARG A 13 8.16 -30.50 0.65
C ARG A 13 7.47 -29.77 1.82
N ARG A 14 7.71 -30.20 3.05
CA ARG A 14 7.11 -29.60 4.25
C ARG A 14 7.78 -28.30 4.66
N ASN A 15 9.08 -28.15 4.40
CA ASN A 15 9.84 -26.96 4.77
C ASN A 15 10.13 -26.07 3.54
N PRO A 16 9.53 -24.87 3.45
CA PRO A 16 9.68 -24.01 2.28
C PRO A 16 11.13 -23.54 2.07
N LEU A 17 11.90 -23.36 3.15
CA LEU A 17 13.31 -22.98 3.07
C LEU A 17 14.15 -24.10 2.46
N LEU A 18 13.98 -25.33 2.94
CA LEU A 18 14.71 -26.48 2.41
C LEU A 18 14.31 -26.78 0.96
N SER A 19 13.03 -26.65 0.61
CA SER A 19 12.58 -26.76 -0.78
C SER A 19 13.25 -25.71 -1.66
N PHE A 20 13.42 -24.48 -1.18
CA PHE A 20 14.05 -23.39 -1.93
C PHE A 20 15.54 -23.68 -2.14
N LEU A 21 16.27 -23.98 -1.06
CA LEU A 21 17.70 -24.29 -1.11
C LEU A 21 17.97 -25.50 -2.02
N SER A 22 17.10 -26.51 -2.02
CA SER A 22 17.27 -27.67 -2.91
C SER A 22 17.19 -27.36 -4.40
N ARG A 23 16.50 -26.29 -4.77
CA ARG A 23 16.24 -25.91 -6.16
C ARG A 23 17.19 -24.85 -6.66
N GLU A 24 17.46 -23.84 -5.84
CA GLU A 24 18.21 -22.64 -6.27
C GLU A 24 19.64 -22.61 -5.71
N SER A 25 19.96 -23.38 -4.66
CA SER A 25 21.28 -23.38 -4.01
C SER A 25 21.62 -24.73 -3.37
N PRO A 26 21.71 -25.81 -4.17
CA PRO A 26 21.94 -27.17 -3.66
C PRO A 26 23.22 -27.29 -2.83
N SER A 27 24.25 -26.48 -3.13
CA SER A 27 25.50 -26.40 -2.35
C SER A 27 25.27 -25.93 -0.89
N SER A 28 24.25 -25.10 -0.65
CA SER A 28 23.89 -24.61 0.69
C SER A 28 23.18 -25.66 1.55
N ILE A 29 22.73 -26.78 0.98
CA ILE A 29 22.16 -27.89 1.77
C ILE A 29 23.25 -28.68 2.48
N ASN A 30 24.41 -28.86 1.83
CA ASN A 30 25.51 -29.62 2.39
C ASN A 30 26.12 -28.93 3.61
N SER A 31 26.11 -27.59 3.67
CA SER A 31 26.55 -26.83 4.83
C SER A 31 25.56 -26.89 6.00
N ILE A 32 24.25 -26.93 5.74
CA ILE A 32 23.23 -27.12 6.79
C ILE A 32 23.29 -28.53 7.39
N ALA A 33 23.50 -29.56 6.57
CA ALA A 33 23.61 -30.94 7.03
C ALA A 33 24.88 -31.18 7.89
N ALA A 34 25.95 -30.43 7.66
CA ALA A 34 27.19 -30.52 8.43
C ALA A 34 27.07 -29.97 9.87
N VAL A 35 26.09 -29.08 10.14
CA VAL A 35 25.86 -28.50 11.47
C VAL A 35 25.09 -29.44 12.42
N ALA A 36 24.44 -30.49 11.90
CA ALA A 36 23.65 -31.44 12.70
C ALA A 36 24.47 -32.63 13.26
N GLY A 37 25.80 -32.63 13.11
CA GLY A 37 26.71 -33.64 13.69
C GLY A 37 27.46 -33.13 14.93
N PRO A 38 27.95 -34.02 15.83
CA PRO A 38 28.69 -33.62 17.02
C PRO A 38 30.00 -32.94 16.62
N SER A 39 30.24 -31.78 17.24
CA SER A 39 31.18 -30.76 16.83
C SER A 39 32.61 -31.06 17.28
N THR A 40 33.56 -31.19 16.34
CA THR A 40 34.99 -30.97 16.61
C THR A 40 35.66 -30.34 15.39
N SER A 41 35.39 -29.06 15.15
CA SER A 41 36.33 -28.08 14.59
C SER A 41 35.55 -26.82 14.23
N THR A 42 35.97 -25.70 14.81
CA THR A 42 35.53 -24.34 14.47
C THR A 42 35.96 -24.00 13.04
N SER A 43 35.28 -24.56 12.03
CA SER A 43 35.34 -24.07 10.66
C SER A 43 34.18 -23.10 10.49
N THR A 44 34.50 -21.81 10.42
CA THR A 44 33.56 -20.79 9.96
C THR A 44 32.89 -21.29 8.67
N PRO A 45 31.55 -21.45 8.64
CA PRO A 45 30.89 -21.85 7.41
C PRO A 45 31.07 -20.71 6.42
N SER A 46 31.94 -20.90 5.44
CA SER A 46 32.10 -20.03 4.28
C SER A 46 30.85 -20.17 3.42
N PHE A 47 29.79 -19.50 3.86
CA PHE A 47 28.64 -19.20 3.02
C PHE A 47 29.13 -18.30 1.89
N LEU A 48 29.45 -18.89 0.75
CA LEU A 48 29.60 -18.10 -0.46
C LEU A 48 28.25 -17.40 -0.68
N PRO A 49 28.22 -16.05 -0.69
CA PRO A 49 26.99 -15.35 -1.02
C PRO A 49 26.51 -15.82 -2.40
N TYR A 50 25.20 -15.83 -2.61
CA TYR A 50 24.48 -16.20 -3.83
C TYR A 50 24.93 -15.41 -5.10
N THR A 51 26.04 -14.67 -5.05
CA THR A 51 26.53 -13.77 -6.08
C THR A 51 27.82 -14.20 -6.77
N SER A 52 28.51 -15.29 -6.38
CA SER A 52 29.86 -15.56 -6.96
C SER A 52 30.05 -16.86 -7.74
N SER A 53 29.12 -17.82 -7.73
CA SER A 53 29.38 -19.12 -8.38
C SER A 53 28.72 -19.33 -9.75
N ASN A 54 27.87 -18.43 -10.23
CA ASN A 54 27.42 -18.45 -11.63
C ASN A 54 26.85 -17.09 -12.09
N PRO A 55 27.65 -16.19 -12.69
CA PRO A 55 27.22 -14.85 -13.12
C PRO A 55 26.22 -14.85 -14.29
N SER A 56 25.88 -16.01 -14.89
CA SER A 56 25.01 -16.09 -16.06
C SER A 56 23.51 -16.17 -15.75
N LEU A 57 23.11 -16.47 -14.51
CA LEU A 57 21.72 -16.70 -14.14
C LEU A 57 21.14 -15.55 -13.30
N PRO A 58 20.02 -14.93 -13.72
CA PRO A 58 19.40 -13.83 -12.98
C PRO A 58 18.80 -14.31 -11.66
N SER A 59 18.83 -13.43 -10.65
CA SER A 59 18.26 -13.73 -9.32
C SER A 59 16.78 -14.15 -9.42
N PRO A 60 16.36 -15.23 -8.73
CA PRO A 60 14.99 -15.74 -8.77
C PRO A 60 14.01 -14.81 -8.03
N PHE A 61 14.52 -13.83 -7.28
CA PHE A 61 13.72 -12.84 -6.56
C PHE A 61 13.49 -11.56 -7.37
N SER A 62 14.24 -11.37 -8.46
CA SER A 62 14.15 -10.19 -9.31
C SER A 62 13.31 -10.46 -10.56
N PRO A 63 12.56 -9.46 -11.07
CA PRO A 63 11.93 -9.56 -12.38
C PRO A 63 13.01 -9.61 -13.46
N THR A 64 12.77 -10.40 -14.50
CA THR A 64 13.69 -10.55 -15.64
C THR A 64 13.06 -9.99 -16.90
N LYS A 65 13.85 -9.33 -17.74
CA LYS A 65 13.34 -8.89 -19.04
C LYS A 65 13.12 -10.13 -19.92
N LYS A 66 12.00 -10.20 -20.64
CA LYS A 66 11.77 -11.30 -21.60
C LYS A 66 12.85 -11.24 -22.69
N PRO A 67 13.38 -12.40 -23.15
CA PRO A 67 14.35 -12.41 -24.23
C PRO A 67 13.75 -11.83 -25.52
N GLY A 68 14.59 -11.22 -26.35
CA GLY A 68 14.19 -10.50 -27.58
C GLY A 68 13.77 -9.04 -27.38
N ASP A 69 13.25 -8.41 -28.44
CA ASP A 69 12.85 -6.99 -28.46
C ASP A 69 11.55 -6.67 -27.71
N SER A 70 11.04 -7.63 -26.93
CA SER A 70 9.84 -7.40 -26.15
C SER A 70 10.11 -6.38 -25.03
N ARG A 71 9.26 -5.36 -24.94
CA ARG A 71 9.26 -4.36 -23.85
C ARG A 71 8.60 -4.90 -22.57
N GLN A 72 8.54 -6.22 -22.40
CA GLN A 72 7.82 -6.90 -21.33
C GLN A 72 8.77 -7.48 -20.29
N TRP A 73 8.38 -7.37 -19.02
CA TRP A 73 9.09 -7.94 -17.89
C TRP A 73 8.37 -9.19 -17.39
N ASN A 74 9.12 -10.25 -17.11
CA ASN A 74 8.63 -11.38 -16.35
C ASN A 74 8.60 -11.02 -14.87
N ALA A 75 7.52 -11.44 -14.19
CA ALA A 75 7.47 -11.40 -12.74
C ALA A 75 8.61 -12.26 -12.15
N PRO A 76 9.09 -11.94 -10.93
CA PRO A 76 10.07 -12.77 -10.26
C PRO A 76 9.55 -14.19 -10.05
N LYS A 77 10.42 -15.18 -10.18
CA LYS A 77 10.11 -16.62 -10.01
C LYS A 77 9.45 -16.91 -8.65
N TYR A 78 9.83 -16.15 -7.63
CA TYR A 78 9.17 -16.17 -6.32
C TYR A 78 8.48 -14.82 -6.07
N SER A 79 7.16 -14.85 -5.84
CA SER A 79 6.41 -13.64 -5.48
C SER A 79 6.89 -13.04 -4.16
N LEU A 80 6.71 -11.73 -3.96
CA LEU A 80 7.12 -11.02 -2.74
C LEU A 80 6.60 -11.69 -1.45
N ARG A 81 5.37 -12.21 -1.47
CA ARG A 81 4.81 -12.95 -0.33
C ARG A 81 5.62 -14.22 -0.03
N ARG A 82 6.04 -14.96 -1.06
CA ARG A 82 6.86 -16.17 -0.91
C ARG A 82 8.28 -15.82 -0.45
N GLN A 83 8.87 -14.75 -0.98
CA GLN A 83 10.17 -14.23 -0.53
C GLN A 83 10.13 -13.91 0.97
N LYS A 84 9.09 -13.19 1.44
CA LYS A 84 8.88 -12.90 2.87
C LYS A 84 8.75 -14.17 3.72
N LYS A 85 7.99 -15.17 3.23
CA LYS A 85 7.86 -16.46 3.93
C LYS A 85 9.20 -17.18 4.08
N LEU A 86 10.03 -17.16 3.03
CA LEU A 86 11.38 -17.74 3.08
C LEU A 86 12.24 -17.02 4.11
N PHE A 87 12.20 -15.69 4.12
CA PHE A 87 12.92 -14.86 5.09
C PHE A 87 12.49 -15.18 6.53
N VAL A 88 11.17 -15.21 6.80
CA VAL A 88 10.63 -15.58 8.11
C VAL A 88 11.05 -17.01 8.50
N SER A 89 10.99 -17.96 7.57
CA SER A 89 11.38 -19.35 7.86
C SER A 89 12.87 -19.52 8.16
N ALA A 90 13.74 -18.73 7.52
CA ALA A 90 15.18 -18.73 7.81
C ALA A 90 15.45 -18.24 9.24
N VAL A 91 14.83 -17.11 9.60
CA VAL A 91 14.93 -16.54 10.95
C VAL A 91 14.39 -17.49 12.01
N GLN A 92 13.23 -18.12 11.77
CA GLN A 92 12.63 -19.09 12.70
C GLN A 92 13.51 -20.32 12.92
N GLN A 93 14.32 -20.69 11.93
CA GLN A 93 15.26 -21.82 12.02
C GLN A 93 16.64 -21.39 12.56
N GLY A 94 16.80 -20.12 12.96
CA GLY A 94 18.03 -19.60 13.54
C GLY A 94 19.11 -19.22 12.53
N TYR A 95 18.79 -19.18 11.24
CA TYR A 95 19.75 -18.78 10.20
C TYR A 95 19.67 -17.29 9.89
N ASP A 96 20.83 -16.67 9.58
CA ASP A 96 20.85 -15.34 8.98
C ASP A 96 20.28 -15.43 7.55
N PRO A 97 19.16 -14.75 7.25
CA PRO A 97 18.55 -14.80 5.92
C PRO A 97 19.45 -14.18 4.84
N SER A 98 20.37 -13.29 5.20
CA SER A 98 21.24 -12.60 4.23
C SER A 98 22.33 -13.50 3.67
N SER A 99 22.71 -14.56 4.40
CA SER A 99 23.70 -15.54 3.97
C SER A 99 23.08 -16.68 3.15
N LEU A 100 21.82 -17.03 3.42
CA LEU A 100 21.14 -18.15 2.77
C LEU A 100 20.32 -17.80 1.53
N LEU A 101 19.73 -16.61 1.50
CA LEU A 101 18.79 -16.22 0.46
C LEU A 101 19.40 -15.19 -0.50
N PRO A 102 18.95 -15.16 -1.77
CA PRO A 102 19.28 -14.06 -2.67
C PRO A 102 18.87 -12.73 -2.05
N PRO A 103 19.57 -11.64 -2.39
CA PRO A 103 19.16 -10.31 -1.97
C PRO A 103 17.70 -10.06 -2.40
N PRO A 104 16.82 -9.64 -1.47
CA PRO A 104 15.43 -9.42 -1.80
C PRO A 104 15.31 -8.30 -2.82
N HIS A 105 14.38 -8.45 -3.76
CA HIS A 105 14.05 -7.36 -4.67
C HIS A 105 13.46 -6.21 -3.86
N LYS A 106 14.21 -5.11 -3.77
CA LYS A 106 13.72 -3.88 -3.16
C LYS A 106 12.65 -3.35 -4.10
N ASN A 107 11.38 -3.40 -3.69
CA ASN A 107 10.43 -2.45 -4.27
C ASN A 107 11.05 -1.07 -4.10
N HIS A 108 11.03 -0.24 -5.15
CA HIS A 108 11.27 1.19 -5.01
C HIS A 108 10.16 1.77 -4.12
N GLN A 109 10.22 1.48 -2.82
CA GLN A 109 9.65 2.38 -1.85
C GLN A 109 10.58 3.58 -1.89
N PRO A 110 10.10 4.76 -2.29
CA PRO A 110 10.90 5.97 -2.16
C PRO A 110 11.32 6.03 -0.70
N LYS A 111 12.61 5.83 -0.43
CA LYS A 111 13.16 6.08 0.90
C LYS A 111 12.77 7.53 1.20
N PRO A 112 12.04 7.82 2.28
CA PRO A 112 11.79 9.20 2.63
C PRO A 112 13.17 9.84 2.81
N THR A 113 13.50 10.82 1.97
CA THR A 113 14.77 11.57 2.02
C THR A 113 14.97 12.28 3.36
N ARG A 114 13.90 12.36 4.15
CA ARG A 114 13.88 12.95 5.48
C ARG A 114 13.59 11.84 6.50
N PRO A 115 14.29 11.79 7.65
CA PRO A 115 13.93 10.90 8.73
C PRO A 115 12.44 11.08 9.09
N PRO A 116 11.73 10.01 9.51
CA PRO A 116 10.32 10.12 9.90
C PRO A 116 10.23 11.12 11.05
N LEU A 117 9.79 12.34 10.74
CA LEU A 117 9.43 13.31 11.75
C LEU A 117 8.29 12.67 12.54
N LYS A 118 8.48 12.53 13.86
CA LYS A 118 7.38 12.18 14.75
C LYS A 118 6.34 13.27 14.57
N PHE A 119 5.27 12.97 13.82
CA PHE A 119 4.11 13.86 13.71
C PHE A 119 3.55 13.96 15.12
N LYS A 120 3.90 15.03 15.85
CA LYS A 120 3.06 15.50 16.95
C LYS A 120 1.76 15.89 16.26
N SER A 121 0.73 15.06 16.39
CA SER A 121 -0.60 15.41 15.89
C SER A 121 -0.99 16.71 16.56
N SER A 122 -0.83 17.82 15.84
CA SER A 122 -1.50 19.06 16.22
C SER A 122 -2.98 18.72 16.31
N PRO A 123 -3.68 19.13 17.38
CA PRO A 123 -5.13 18.96 17.44
C PRO A 123 -5.70 19.54 16.15
N PHE A 124 -6.59 18.76 15.55
CA PHE A 124 -7.38 19.11 14.38
C PHE A 124 -7.80 20.59 14.48
N ILE A 125 -7.23 21.44 13.63
CA ILE A 125 -7.63 22.84 13.54
C ILE A 125 -8.78 22.85 12.52
N PRO A 126 -10.07 22.83 12.94
CA PRO A 126 -11.16 23.16 12.03
C PRO A 126 -10.87 24.55 11.48
N GLU A 127 -11.09 24.77 10.18
CA GLU A 127 -10.76 26.00 9.44
C GLU A 127 -10.83 27.27 10.30
N THR A 128 -9.71 27.66 10.91
CA THR A 128 -9.65 28.88 11.71
C THR A 128 -9.47 30.04 10.75
N SER A 129 -10.37 31.02 10.79
CA SER A 129 -10.26 32.28 10.03
C SER A 129 -8.90 32.97 10.25
N VAL A 130 -8.25 32.69 11.38
CA VAL A 130 -6.89 33.11 11.73
C VAL A 130 -5.86 32.73 10.66
N LEU A 131 -5.92 31.53 10.06
CA LEU A 131 -4.95 31.11 9.03
C LEU A 131 -5.16 31.85 7.70
N ASP A 132 -6.41 32.23 7.40
CA ASP A 132 -6.74 33.04 6.22
C ASP A 132 -6.30 34.50 6.40
N GLN A 133 -6.46 35.05 7.60
CA GLN A 133 -5.98 36.40 7.94
C GLN A 133 -4.45 36.52 7.86
N VAL A 134 -3.71 35.48 8.28
CA VAL A 134 -2.24 35.46 8.29
C VAL A 134 -1.64 34.98 6.94
N ARG A 135 -2.49 34.66 5.94
CA ARG A 135 -2.08 34.16 4.61
C ARG A 135 -1.10 32.97 4.66
N LEU A 136 -1.19 32.14 5.69
CA LEU A 136 -0.31 30.97 5.82
C LEU A 136 -0.76 29.87 4.86
N THR A 137 0.22 29.12 4.34
CA THR A 137 -0.05 28.01 3.43
C THR A 137 -0.73 26.86 4.18
N LYS A 138 -2.04 26.70 3.98
CA LYS A 138 -2.81 25.58 4.55
C LYS A 138 -2.32 24.26 3.92
N MET A 139 -1.78 23.35 4.73
CA MET A 139 -1.31 22.03 4.30
C MET A 139 -2.27 20.94 4.81
N GLY A 140 -2.73 20.06 3.93
CA GLY A 140 -3.56 18.91 4.31
C GLY A 140 -2.76 17.81 5.03
N PRO A 141 -3.44 16.79 5.62
CA PRO A 141 -2.82 15.74 6.41
C PRO A 141 -1.94 14.78 5.58
N TYR A 142 -2.08 14.80 4.24
CA TYR A 142 -1.28 14.00 3.33
C TYR A 142 -0.50 14.89 2.36
N LYS A 143 0.73 14.47 2.02
CA LYS A 143 1.61 15.15 1.07
C LYS A 143 0.90 15.36 -0.27
N GLY A 144 0.80 16.61 -0.73
CA GLY A 144 0.20 16.97 -2.01
C GLY A 144 -1.24 17.51 -1.96
N ARG A 145 -1.90 17.54 -0.79
CA ARG A 145 -3.19 18.22 -0.64
C ARG A 145 -3.00 19.66 -0.15
N LYS A 146 -3.32 20.62 -1.03
CA LYS A 146 -3.35 22.04 -0.70
C LYS A 146 -4.66 22.36 0.04
N ALA A 147 -4.52 22.98 1.20
CA ALA A 147 -5.54 23.64 2.02
C ALA A 147 -6.65 22.85 2.69
N LEU A 148 -7.32 21.92 2.00
CA LEU A 148 -8.41 21.15 2.59
C LEU A 148 -7.94 19.77 2.99
N ALA A 149 -8.11 19.42 4.27
CA ALA A 149 -7.75 18.11 4.77
C ALA A 149 -8.46 16.99 3.99
N PHE A 150 -9.73 17.23 3.64
CA PHE A 150 -10.58 16.33 2.89
C PHE A 150 -11.53 17.12 1.97
N LYS A 151 -11.97 16.48 0.87
CA LYS A 151 -12.91 17.07 -0.12
C LYS A 151 -14.26 17.48 0.48
N GLY A 152 -14.62 16.98 1.66
CA GLY A 152 -15.94 17.13 2.25
C GLY A 152 -17.01 16.27 1.56
N LYS A 153 -18.09 15.96 2.28
CA LYS A 153 -19.25 15.25 1.72
C LYS A 153 -19.99 16.15 0.72
N ILE A 154 -20.72 15.57 -0.23
CA ILE A 154 -21.44 16.33 -1.28
C ILE A 154 -22.39 17.37 -0.66
N TRP A 155 -23.10 17.01 0.41
CA TRP A 155 -24.05 17.90 1.08
C TRP A 155 -23.37 19.06 1.83
N GLU A 156 -22.13 18.88 2.32
CA GLU A 156 -21.34 19.94 2.96
C GLU A 156 -20.92 20.97 1.91
N ARG A 157 -20.40 20.49 0.77
CA ARG A 157 -20.00 21.34 -0.36
C ARG A 157 -21.16 22.15 -0.93
N ASN A 158 -22.34 21.54 -1.03
CA ASN A 158 -23.53 22.19 -1.59
C ASN A 158 -24.36 22.94 -0.51
N LYS A 159 -23.88 23.06 0.73
CA LYS A 159 -24.65 23.68 1.83
C LYS A 159 -25.01 25.13 1.52
N GLN A 160 -24.04 25.94 1.10
CA GLN A 160 -24.26 27.37 0.81
C GLN A 160 -25.26 27.56 -0.34
N GLN A 161 -25.14 26.78 -1.41
CA GLN A 161 -26.09 26.82 -2.52
C GLN A 161 -27.52 26.44 -2.09
N ARG A 162 -27.67 25.44 -1.22
CA ARG A 162 -28.99 25.06 -0.70
C ARG A 162 -29.59 26.17 0.17
N LEU A 163 -28.78 26.84 0.99
CA LEU A 163 -29.23 27.94 1.82
C LEU A 163 -29.68 29.14 0.98
N SER A 164 -28.90 29.54 -0.04
CA SER A 164 -29.30 30.65 -0.92
C SER A 164 -30.55 30.34 -1.75
N GLN A 165 -30.73 29.09 -2.20
CA GLN A 165 -31.96 28.64 -2.82
C GLN A 165 -33.17 28.73 -1.87
N LEU A 166 -32.99 28.36 -0.59
CA LEU A 166 -34.06 28.50 0.40
C LEU A 166 -34.40 29.97 0.68
N GLU A 167 -33.41 30.84 0.80
CA GLU A 167 -33.61 32.28 1.00
C GLU A 167 -34.39 32.91 -0.15
N THR A 168 -34.01 32.62 -1.39
CA THR A 168 -34.73 33.14 -2.58
C THR A 168 -36.17 32.65 -2.63
N LEU A 169 -36.43 31.38 -2.30
CA LEU A 169 -37.79 30.84 -2.24
C LEU A 169 -38.62 31.50 -1.14
N LEU A 170 -38.01 31.79 0.01
CA LEU A 170 -38.65 32.44 1.14
C LEU A 170 -39.01 33.90 0.82
N GLN A 171 -38.11 34.64 0.18
CA GLN A 171 -38.40 36.00 -0.29
C GLN A 171 -39.54 36.04 -1.33
N ALA A 172 -39.65 35.02 -2.17
CA ALA A 172 -40.72 34.91 -3.17
C ALA A 172 -42.05 34.39 -2.61
N SER A 173 -42.10 33.90 -1.37
CA SER A 173 -43.30 33.28 -0.78
C SER A 173 -44.53 34.21 -0.69
N PRO A 174 -44.43 35.48 -0.24
CA PRO A 174 -45.61 36.32 -0.08
C PRO A 174 -46.26 36.69 -1.41
N VAL A 175 -45.46 36.83 -2.47
CA VAL A 175 -45.97 37.09 -3.82
C VAL A 175 -46.73 35.89 -4.34
N LYS A 176 -46.16 34.68 -4.21
CA LYS A 176 -46.82 33.42 -4.59
C LYS A 176 -48.12 33.20 -3.84
N GLU A 177 -48.16 33.55 -2.56
CA GLU A 177 -49.37 33.44 -1.75
C GLU A 177 -50.47 34.39 -2.23
N ARG A 178 -50.12 35.65 -2.54
CA ARG A 178 -51.07 36.63 -3.09
C ARG A 178 -51.63 36.18 -4.43
N THR A 179 -50.77 35.80 -5.37
CA THR A 179 -51.21 35.36 -6.71
C THR A 179 -52.10 34.12 -6.61
N TRP A 180 -51.78 33.17 -5.73
CA TRP A 180 -52.63 32.00 -5.48
C TRP A 180 -54.00 32.39 -4.91
N ARG A 181 -54.05 33.28 -3.91
CA ARG A 181 -55.30 33.77 -3.33
C ARG A 181 -56.16 34.54 -4.35
N GLU A 182 -55.53 35.34 -5.21
CA GLU A 182 -56.22 36.06 -6.29
C GLU A 182 -56.79 35.10 -7.34
N GLY A 183 -56.04 34.06 -7.72
CA GLY A 183 -56.53 32.98 -8.58
C GLY A 183 -57.79 32.32 -8.04
N LEU A 184 -57.78 31.93 -6.75
CA LEU A 184 -58.96 31.34 -6.09
C LEU A 184 -60.17 32.28 -6.09
N LYS A 185 -59.95 33.60 -5.91
CA LYS A 185 -61.03 34.59 -5.98
C LYS A 185 -61.59 34.71 -7.40
N ALA A 186 -60.72 34.70 -8.42
CA ALA A 186 -61.13 34.77 -9.82
C ALA A 186 -61.96 33.55 -10.23
N GLU A 187 -61.55 32.34 -9.83
CA GLU A 187 -62.30 31.10 -10.08
C GLU A 187 -63.69 31.14 -9.42
N LYS A 188 -63.78 31.58 -8.16
CA LYS A 188 -65.06 31.73 -7.46
C LYS A 188 -65.99 32.75 -8.13
N LYS A 189 -65.46 33.86 -8.65
CA LYS A 189 -66.24 34.85 -9.42
C LYS A 189 -66.77 34.26 -10.73
N LYS A 190 -65.93 33.50 -11.46
CA LYS A 190 -66.32 32.83 -12.71
C LYS A 190 -67.47 31.84 -12.49
N GLY A 191 -67.47 31.10 -11.37
CA GLY A 191 -68.56 30.18 -11.02
C GLY A 191 -69.87 30.84 -10.56
N LYS A 192 -69.83 32.11 -10.09
CA LYS A 192 -71.02 32.86 -9.65
C LYS A 192 -71.75 33.62 -10.76
N ALA A 193 -71.12 33.83 -11.91
CA ALA A 193 -71.70 34.61 -13.01
C ALA A 193 -72.78 33.86 -13.84
N ALA A 194 -73.14 32.63 -13.44
CA ALA A 194 -74.05 31.74 -14.17
C ALA A 194 -75.41 31.53 -13.49
N LEU A 195 -75.81 32.40 -12.55
CA LEU A 195 -77.13 32.40 -11.90
C LEU A 195 -77.75 33.80 -11.93
#